data_AF-A0A1G7F1Y6-F1
#
_entry.id   AF-A0A1G7F1Y6-F1
#
_cell.length_a   1.000
_cell.length_b   1.000
_cell.length_c   1.000
_cell.angle_alpha   90.00
_cell.angle_beta   90.00
_cell.angle_gamma   90.00
#
_symmetry.space_group_name_H-M   'P 1'
#
loop_
_entity.id
_entity.type
_entity.pdbx_description
1 polymer ?
#
loop_
_entity_poly.entity_id
_entity_poly.type
_entity_poly.pdbx_seq_one_letter_code
_entity_poly.pdbx_strand_id
1 'polypeptide(L)' 'LFEGGGVLQSVVEMQRGYLLLMSVGDGSHLATLTSAGCDIGQVGYEMALLVDRVGASVQAAPRAAVGT' A
#
# COMPACT_ATOMS: atom_id res chain seq x y z
N LEU A 1 -21.31 -10.74 -12.57
CA LEU A 1 -20.34 -9.68 -12.23
C LEU A 1 -19.83 -9.98 -10.82
N PHE A 2 -18.52 -9.86 -10.55
CA PHE A 2 -17.93 -10.19 -9.25
C PHE A 2 -18.07 -9.03 -8.26
N GLU A 3 -18.54 -9.29 -7.03
CA GLU A 3 -18.71 -8.30 -5.95
C GLU A 3 -17.68 -8.54 -4.82
N GLY A 4 -16.44 -8.09 -5.03
CA GLY A 4 -15.33 -8.31 -4.08
C GLY A 4 -15.12 -7.23 -3.03
N GLY A 5 -15.87 -6.11 -3.08
CA GLY A 5 -15.64 -4.96 -2.21
C GLY A 5 -14.37 -4.16 -2.54
N GLY A 6 -13.94 -3.32 -1.60
CA GLY A 6 -12.74 -2.49 -1.74
C GLY A 6 -11.43 -3.28 -1.59
N VAL A 7 -10.37 -2.83 -2.26
CA VAL A 7 -9.04 -3.46 -2.18
C VAL A 7 -8.43 -3.19 -0.80
N LEU A 8 -8.17 -4.25 -0.05
CA LEU A 8 -7.49 -4.16 1.25
C LEU A 8 -5.97 -4.04 1.09
N GLN A 9 -5.40 -4.81 0.17
CA GLN A 9 -3.97 -4.85 -0.12
C GLN A 9 -3.74 -5.30 -1.57
N SER A 10 -2.61 -4.91 -2.14
CA SER A 10 -2.16 -5.41 -3.44
C SER A 10 -0.72 -5.90 -3.34
N VAL A 11 -0.46 -7.09 -3.89
CA VAL A 11 0.87 -7.70 -3.95
C VAL A 11 1.16 -8.04 -5.40
N VAL A 12 2.27 -7.50 -5.90
CA VAL A 12 2.76 -7.78 -7.25
C VAL A 12 4.06 -8.56 -7.14
N GLU A 13 4.02 -9.80 -7.62
CA GLU A 13 5.21 -10.64 -7.77
C GLU A 13 5.99 -10.24 -9.03
N MET A 14 7.29 -10.08 -8.89
CA MET A 14 8.22 -9.71 -9.95
C MET A 14 9.37 -10.71 -9.98
N GLN A 15 10.13 -10.73 -11.07
CA GLN A 15 11.24 -11.67 -11.26
C GLN A 15 12.31 -11.64 -10.13
N ARG A 16 12.43 -10.51 -9.42
CA ARG A 16 13.47 -10.32 -8.38
C ARG A 16 12.92 -9.93 -7.01
N GLY A 17 11.62 -10.12 -6.78
CA GLY A 17 10.97 -9.82 -5.51
C GLY A 17 9.56 -9.31 -5.66
N TYR A 18 9.09 -8.52 -4.69
CA TYR A 18 7.67 -8.15 -4.59
C TYR A 18 7.51 -6.64 -4.38
N LEU A 19 6.43 -6.10 -4.96
CA LEU A 19 5.88 -4.80 -4.61
C LEU A 19 4.60 -5.02 -3.78
N LEU A 20 4.59 -4.52 -2.55
CA LEU A 20 3.42 -4.53 -1.68
C LEU A 20 2.85 -3.12 -1.58
N LEU A 21 1.53 -3.01 -1.66
CA LEU A 21 0.77 -1.77 -1.46
C LEU A 21 -0.22 -1.96 -0.32
N MET A 22 -0.16 -1.07 0.66
CA MET A 22 -1.09 -0.99 1.79
C MET A 22 -1.69 0.41 1.85
N SER A 23 -3.02 0.51 1.97
CA SER A 23 -3.69 1.79 2.18
C SER A 23 -3.23 2.42 3.50
N VAL A 24 -2.93 3.71 3.47
CA VAL A 24 -2.48 4.47 4.65
C VAL A 24 -3.18 5.82 4.65
N GLY A 25 -4.06 6.02 5.62
CA GLY A 25 -4.90 7.22 5.64
C GLY A 25 -5.90 7.28 4.48
N ASP A 26 -6.42 8.47 4.20
CA ASP A 26 -7.29 8.74 3.05
C ASP A 26 -6.45 9.33 1.89
N GLY A 27 -6.62 8.75 0.70
CA GLY A 27 -5.91 9.17 -0.51
C GLY A 27 -4.44 8.74 -0.63
N SER A 28 -3.90 7.97 0.32
CA SER A 28 -2.47 7.59 0.35
C SER A 28 -2.24 6.08 0.46
N HIS A 29 -1.08 5.63 -0.05
CA HIS A 29 -0.63 4.23 0.04
C HIS A 29 0.84 4.15 0.48
N LEU A 30 1.15 3.16 1.31
CA LEU A 30 2.50 2.72 1.60
C LEU A 30 2.92 1.69 0.55
N ALA A 31 3.99 1.98 -0.19
CA ALA A 31 4.58 1.08 -1.17
C ALA A 31 5.91 0.53 -0.66
N THR A 32 6.07 -0.79 -0.68
CA THR A 32 7.29 -1.46 -0.21
C THR A 32 7.81 -2.42 -1.27
N LEU A 33 9.08 -2.28 -1.62
CA LEU A 33 9.80 -3.18 -2.50
C LEU A 33 10.65 -4.13 -1.66
N THR A 34 10.54 -5.42 -1.95
CA THR A 34 11.27 -6.48 -1.23
C THR A 34 12.05 -7.33 -2.21
N SER A 35 13.12 -7.98 -1.73
CA SER A 35 13.80 -9.03 -2.48
C SER A 35 13.04 -10.35 -2.41
N ALA A 36 13.26 -11.26 -3.36
CA ALA A 36 12.57 -12.55 -3.41
C ALA A 36 12.79 -13.45 -2.17
N GLY A 37 13.87 -13.24 -1.40
CA GLY A 37 14.18 -14.02 -0.20
C GLY A 37 13.59 -13.46 1.10
N CYS A 38 12.83 -12.36 1.04
CA CYS A 38 12.21 -11.76 2.23
C CYS A 38 10.97 -12.54 2.68
N ASP A 39 10.75 -12.59 4.00
CA ASP A 39 9.48 -13.02 4.55
C ASP A 39 8.41 -11.93 4.34
N ILE A 40 7.50 -12.18 3.41
CA ILE A 40 6.42 -11.26 3.04
C ILE A 40 5.44 -11.05 4.21
N GLY A 41 5.24 -12.06 5.05
CA GLY A 41 4.40 -11.95 6.24
C GLY A 41 4.99 -10.98 7.26
N GLN A 42 6.29 -11.08 7.51
CA GLN A 42 6.99 -10.13 8.39
C GLN A 42 7.01 -8.71 7.82
N VAL A 43 7.23 -8.56 6.51
CA VAL A 43 7.15 -7.24 5.85
C VAL A 43 5.75 -6.65 6.00
N GLY A 44 4.71 -7.44 5.75
CA GLY A 44 3.31 -7.00 5.92
C GLY A 44 2.98 -6.61 7.36
N TYR A 45 3.51 -7.34 8.35
CA TYR A 45 3.34 -7.00 9.77
C TYR A 45 3.96 -5.64 10.13
N GLU A 46 5.21 -5.41 9.74
CA GLU A 46 5.88 -4.12 9.99
C GLU A 46 5.22 -2.98 9.22
N MET A 47 4.74 -3.23 7.99
CA MET A 47 3.94 -2.26 7.23
C MET A 47 2.66 -1.87 8.00
N ALA A 48 1.93 -2.84 8.56
CA ALA A 48 0.73 -2.57 9.34
C ALA A 48 1.03 -1.72 10.58
N LEU A 49 2.10 -2.03 11.31
CA LEU A 49 2.56 -1.23 12.44
C LEU A 49 2.95 0.19 12.03
N LEU A 50 3.63 0.34 10.88
CA LEU A 50 4.01 1.64 10.37
C LEU A 50 2.77 2.47 10.00
N VAL A 51 1.83 1.88 9.26
CA VAL A 51 0.56 2.52 8.87
C VAL A 51 -0.22 2.99 10.08
N ASP A 52 -0.33 2.18 11.13
CA ASP A 52 -0.99 2.56 12.38
C ASP A 52 -0.33 3.79 13.03
N ARG A 53 1.01 3.87 13.00
CA ARG A 53 1.77 4.97 13.60
C ARG A 53 1.75 6.26 12.79
N VAL A 54 1.78 6.18 11.46
CA VAL A 54 1.96 7.37 10.59
C VAL A 54 0.73 7.78 9.80
N GLY A 55 -0.36 6.99 9.83
CA GLY A 55 -1.53 7.16 8.96
C GLY A 55 -2.15 8.56 8.96
N ALA A 56 -2.19 9.24 10.11
CA ALA A 56 -2.72 10.60 10.20
C ALA A 56 -1.81 11.67 9.57
N SER A 57 -0.51 11.42 9.47
CA SER A 57 0.49 12.39 8.98
C SER A 57 0.69 12.37 7.46
N VAL A 58 0.27 11.30 6.79
CA VAL A 58 0.57 11.05 5.37
C VAL A 58 -0.65 11.19 4.45
N GLN A 59 -1.70 11.85 4.91
CA GLN A 59 -2.92 12.12 4.13
C GLN A 59 -2.60 12.90 2.85
N ALA A 60 -3.12 12.45 1.72
CA ALA A 60 -2.93 13.13 0.44
C ALA A 60 -4.27 13.63 -0.11
N ALA A 61 -4.37 14.94 -0.30
CA ALA A 61 -5.53 15.52 -0.97
C ALA A 61 -5.55 15.09 -2.46
N PRO A 62 -6.75 14.88 -3.04
CA PRO A 62 -6.89 14.65 -4.48
C PRO A 62 -6.19 15.76 -5.27
N ARG A 63 -5.56 15.39 -6.39
CA ARG A 63 -5.00 16.37 -7.31
C ARG A 63 -6.13 17.27 -7.80
N ALA A 64 -6.03 18.58 -7.54
CA ALA A 64 -6.95 19.53 -8.14
C ALA A 64 -6.89 19.36 -9.66
N ALA A 65 -8.02 19.04 -10.28
CA ALA A 65 -8.11 19.06 -11.73
C ALA A 65 -7.78 20.48 -12.18
N VAL A 66 -6.77 20.64 -13.06
CA VAL A 66 -6.61 21.91 -13.75
C VAL A 66 -7.86 22.06 -14.62
N GLY A 67 -8.73 23.00 -14.24
CA GLY A 67 -9.97 23.24 -14.96
C GLY A 67 -9.65 23.59 -16.41
N THR A 68 -10.21 22.82 -17.34
CA THR A 68 -10.30 23.17 -18.76
C THR A 68 -11.43 24.16 -18.98
#